data_AF-A0AAJ7E790-F1
#
_entry.id   AF-A0AAJ7E790-F1
#
_cell.length_a   1.000
_cell.length_b   1.000
_cell.length_c   1.000
_cell.angle_alpha   90.00
_cell.angle_beta   90.00
_cell.angle_gamma   90.00
#
_symmetry.space_group_name_H-M   'P 1'
#
loop_
_entity.id
_entity.type
_entity.pdbx_description
1 polymer ?
#
loop_
_entity_poly.entity_id
_entity_poly.type
_entity_poly.pdbx_seq_one_letter_code
_entity_poly.pdbx_strand_id
1 'polypeptide(L)'
;MKGELSIEKTNLFLKLDQIDKQEQQAIGNTNTEILSKLNISLDTLPLKCQELISKVATEQVTLSVNRLDPIAISLQQSRQIAKNLEDEYEILKLKLKNKELQVKIDRNQRFMDDLRKELDSSIESLSKQSPNPDSIEECIKQMRQKVASYEESYKKATMKFSKLSVPDSVLPKSLQAQLATLASLREEETMWKQRADDVLFTRQARDAFRRRK
;
A
#
# COMPACT_ATOMS: atom_id res chain seq x y z
N MET A 1 -26.58 -46.49 14.91
CA MET A 1 -25.98 -47.21 13.77
C MET A 1 -24.63 -46.66 13.26
N LYS A 2 -24.49 -45.45 12.68
CA LYS A 2 -23.16 -44.97 12.20
C LYS A 2 -22.14 -44.66 13.32
N GLY A 3 -22.60 -44.22 14.50
CA GLY A 3 -21.74 -43.90 15.65
C GLY A 3 -21.20 -45.13 16.38
N GLU A 4 -22.02 -46.18 16.54
CA GLU A 4 -21.63 -47.43 17.23
C GLU A 4 -20.57 -48.20 16.44
N LEU A 5 -20.72 -48.30 15.11
CA LEU A 5 -19.71 -48.89 14.22
C LEU A 5 -18.36 -48.15 14.25
N SER A 6 -18.37 -46.84 14.47
CA SER A 6 -17.14 -46.04 14.60
C SER A 6 -16.42 -46.33 15.93
N ILE A 7 -17.17 -46.46 17.02
CA ILE A 7 -16.63 -46.76 18.36
C ILE A 7 -16.08 -48.19 18.39
N GLU A 8 -16.81 -49.14 17.81
CA GLU A 8 -16.42 -50.55 17.74
C GLU A 8 -15.15 -50.75 16.89
N LYS A 9 -15.03 -50.04 15.74
CA LYS A 9 -13.81 -50.01 14.93
C LYS A 9 -12.62 -49.40 15.68
N THR A 10 -12.85 -48.36 16.47
CA THR A 10 -11.80 -47.71 17.28
C THR A 10 -11.32 -48.64 18.40
N ASN A 11 -12.24 -49.36 19.06
CA ASN A 11 -11.93 -50.33 20.10
C ASN A 11 -11.18 -51.56 19.56
N LEU A 12 -11.53 -52.03 18.36
CA LEU A 12 -10.80 -53.09 17.66
C LEU A 12 -9.37 -52.65 17.32
N PHE A 13 -9.19 -51.41 16.84
CA PHE A 13 -7.87 -50.86 16.54
C PHE A 13 -7.00 -50.77 17.80
N LEU A 14 -7.56 -50.32 18.93
CA LEU A 14 -6.86 -50.26 20.21
C LEU A 14 -6.43 -51.65 20.71
N LYS A 15 -7.30 -52.67 20.57
CA LYS A 15 -6.96 -54.05 20.95
C LYS A 15 -5.86 -54.63 20.06
N LEU A 16 -5.92 -54.40 18.75
CA LEU A 16 -4.89 -54.84 17.81
C LEU A 16 -3.54 -54.17 18.11
N ASP A 17 -3.53 -52.86 18.34
CA ASP A 17 -2.31 -52.12 18.73
C ASP A 17 -1.71 -52.63 20.05
N GLN A 18 -2.56 -53.06 20.99
CA GLN A 18 -2.12 -53.62 22.26
C GLN A 18 -1.55 -55.04 22.13
N ILE A 19 -2.17 -55.89 21.29
CA ILE A 19 -1.65 -57.23 20.95
C ILE A 19 -0.32 -57.10 20.21
N ASP A 20 -0.25 -56.23 19.20
CA ASP A 20 0.98 -55.96 18.47
C ASP A 20 2.08 -55.56 19.44
N LYS A 21 1.85 -54.61 20.35
CA LYS A 21 2.80 -54.19 21.39
C LYS A 21 3.31 -55.35 22.25
N GLN A 22 2.41 -56.22 22.69
CA GLN A 22 2.76 -57.40 23.49
C GLN A 22 3.59 -58.41 22.69
N GLU A 23 3.25 -58.64 21.42
CA GLU A 23 4.02 -59.50 20.53
C GLU A 23 5.41 -58.90 20.25
N GLN A 24 5.53 -57.57 20.04
CA GLN A 24 6.84 -56.94 19.87
C GLN A 24 7.71 -57.12 21.11
N GLN A 25 7.10 -57.00 22.29
CA GLN A 25 7.80 -57.16 23.56
C GLN A 25 8.24 -58.61 23.77
N ALA A 26 7.39 -59.58 23.45
CA ALA A 26 7.73 -61.01 23.52
C ALA A 26 8.84 -61.40 22.54
N ILE A 27 8.79 -60.89 21.30
CA ILE A 27 9.85 -61.07 20.29
C ILE A 27 11.14 -60.37 20.74
N GLY A 28 11.05 -59.16 21.30
CA GLY A 28 12.19 -58.43 21.84
C GLY A 28 12.87 -59.19 22.98
N ASN A 29 12.10 -59.76 23.90
CA ASN A 29 12.60 -60.54 25.02
C ASN A 29 13.24 -61.86 24.57
N THR A 30 12.63 -62.57 23.62
CA THR A 30 13.22 -63.80 23.06
C THR A 30 14.48 -63.50 22.27
N ASN A 31 14.53 -62.41 21.49
CA ASN A 31 15.74 -62.01 20.77
C ASN A 31 16.87 -61.57 21.71
N THR A 32 16.60 -60.83 22.79
CA THR A 32 17.62 -60.48 23.79
C THR A 32 18.12 -61.71 24.55
N GLU A 33 17.24 -62.67 24.84
CA GLU A 33 17.63 -63.96 25.43
C GLU A 33 18.47 -64.81 24.47
N ILE A 34 18.15 -64.83 23.17
CA ILE A 34 18.94 -65.51 22.14
C ILE A 34 20.31 -64.83 21.95
N LEU A 35 20.35 -63.51 21.89
CA LEU A 35 21.60 -62.75 21.72
C LEU A 35 22.52 -62.88 22.94
N SER A 36 21.96 -62.90 24.16
CA SER A 36 22.73 -63.15 25.39
C SER A 36 23.26 -64.59 25.44
N LYS A 37 22.49 -65.59 24.98
CA LYS A 37 22.94 -66.98 24.83
C LYS A 37 24.01 -67.16 23.74
N LEU A 38 24.01 -66.34 22.70
CA LEU A 38 24.98 -66.40 21.60
C LEU A 38 26.29 -65.64 21.87
N ASN A 39 26.38 -64.88 22.97
CA ASN A 39 27.57 -64.13 23.40
C ASN A 39 28.20 -63.24 22.29
N ILE A 40 27.37 -62.69 21.41
CA ILE A 40 27.81 -61.78 20.33
C ILE A 40 27.80 -60.36 20.88
N SER A 41 28.97 -59.82 21.24
CA SER A 41 29.09 -58.39 21.56
C SER A 41 29.11 -57.57 20.26
N LEU A 42 28.49 -56.40 20.26
CA LEU A 42 28.57 -55.47 19.11
C LEU A 42 30.01 -55.15 18.71
N ASP A 43 30.95 -55.20 19.68
CA ASP A 43 32.38 -54.94 19.50
C ASP A 43 33.13 -56.06 18.76
N THR A 44 32.57 -57.27 18.69
CA THR A 44 33.16 -58.41 17.97
C THR A 44 32.73 -58.52 16.50
N LEU A 45 31.81 -57.66 16.05
CA LEU A 45 31.36 -57.61 14.67
C LEU A 45 32.39 -56.90 13.76
N PRO A 46 32.48 -57.26 12.46
CA PRO A 46 33.30 -56.52 11.50
C PRO A 46 32.95 -55.03 11.47
N LEU A 47 33.97 -54.16 11.34
CA LEU A 47 33.84 -52.69 11.33
C LEU A 47 32.72 -52.16 10.40
N LYS A 48 32.61 -52.71 9.18
CA LYS A 48 31.54 -52.33 8.23
C LYS A 48 30.13 -52.59 8.78
N CYS A 49 29.95 -53.66 9.55
CA CYS A 49 28.66 -54.00 10.15
C CYS A 49 28.34 -53.03 11.29
N GLN A 50 29.33 -52.65 12.12
CA GLN A 50 29.15 -51.64 13.17
C GLN A 50 28.79 -50.27 12.58
N GLU A 51 29.45 -49.85 11.49
CA GLU A 51 29.13 -48.62 10.76
C GLU A 51 27.70 -48.64 10.18
N LEU A 52 27.26 -49.78 9.62
CA LEU A 52 25.90 -49.92 9.11
C LEU A 52 24.86 -49.87 10.23
N ILE A 53 25.09 -50.56 11.34
CA ILE A 53 24.16 -50.57 12.48
C ILE A 53 24.03 -49.17 13.10
N SER A 54 25.15 -48.45 13.26
CA SER A 54 25.14 -47.08 13.77
C SER A 54 24.43 -46.12 12.82
N LYS A 55 24.69 -46.20 11.50
CA LYS A 55 23.95 -45.40 10.50
C LYS A 55 22.46 -45.67 10.52
N VAL A 56 22.06 -46.94 10.49
CA VAL A 56 20.64 -47.34 10.54
C VAL A 56 19.98 -46.88 11.83
N ALA A 57 20.65 -46.98 12.98
CA ALA A 57 20.14 -46.47 14.24
C ALA A 57 19.93 -44.94 14.21
N THR A 58 20.89 -44.18 13.65
CA THR A 58 20.74 -42.72 13.52
C THR A 58 19.60 -42.33 12.57
N GLU A 59 19.45 -43.02 11.44
CA GLU A 59 18.38 -42.78 10.49
C GLU A 59 17.01 -43.16 11.06
N GLN A 60 16.93 -44.25 11.83
CA GLN A 60 15.72 -44.69 12.51
C GLN A 60 15.23 -43.67 13.54
N VAL A 61 16.15 -43.08 14.31
CA VAL A 61 15.84 -41.99 15.26
C VAL A 61 15.40 -40.73 14.50
N THR A 62 16.12 -40.36 13.44
CA THR A 62 15.82 -39.16 12.64
C THR A 62 14.43 -39.26 11.99
N LEU A 63 14.07 -40.44 11.50
CA LEU A 63 12.76 -40.70 10.91
C LEU A 63 11.67 -40.98 11.96
N SER A 64 12.03 -41.11 13.25
CA SER A 64 11.10 -41.47 14.34
C SER A 64 10.34 -42.78 14.06
N VAL A 65 11.03 -43.77 13.51
CA VAL A 65 10.44 -45.05 13.10
C VAL A 65 10.65 -46.10 14.20
N ASN A 66 9.57 -46.55 14.84
CA ASN A 66 9.63 -47.53 15.94
C ASN A 66 10.03 -48.94 15.49
N ARG A 67 9.81 -49.28 14.21
CA ARG A 67 10.14 -50.59 13.62
C ARG A 67 10.66 -50.42 12.20
N LEU A 68 11.78 -51.07 11.89
CA LEU A 68 12.37 -51.12 10.55
C LEU A 68 11.56 -52.05 9.63
N ASP A 69 10.31 -51.69 9.36
CA ASP A 69 9.46 -52.30 8.34
C ASP A 69 9.46 -51.40 7.10
N PRO A 70 9.74 -51.93 5.90
CA PRO A 70 9.65 -51.20 4.62
C PRO A 70 8.38 -50.36 4.46
N ILE A 71 7.22 -50.87 4.91
CA ILE A 71 5.94 -50.16 4.79
C ILE A 71 5.91 -48.92 5.69
N ALA A 72 6.36 -49.05 6.94
CA ALA A 72 6.40 -47.95 7.89
C ALA A 72 7.38 -46.85 7.46
N ILE A 73 8.54 -47.24 6.93
CA ILE A 73 9.54 -46.31 6.38
C ILE A 73 8.97 -45.56 5.17
N SER A 74 8.34 -46.28 4.23
CA SER A 74 7.73 -45.66 3.03
C SER A 74 6.60 -44.70 3.40
N LEU A 75 5.74 -45.05 4.36
CA LEU A 75 4.68 -44.18 4.86
C LEU A 75 5.25 -42.88 5.47
N GLN A 76 6.31 -43.00 6.27
CA GLN A 76 6.94 -41.83 6.90
C GLN A 76 7.61 -40.91 5.88
N GLN A 77 8.30 -41.48 4.89
CA GLN A 77 8.86 -40.72 3.76
C GLN A 77 7.74 -40.00 2.99
N SER A 78 6.64 -40.68 2.70
CA SER A 78 5.49 -40.09 2.03
C SER A 78 4.88 -38.94 2.83
N ARG A 79 4.75 -39.08 4.16
CA ARG A 79 4.29 -37.99 5.05
C ARG A 79 5.22 -36.78 5.02
N GLN A 80 6.53 -37.00 5.04
CA GLN A 80 7.49 -35.91 4.96
C GLN A 80 7.40 -35.17 3.62
N ILE A 81 7.29 -35.91 2.51
CA ILE A 81 7.11 -35.34 1.18
C ILE A 81 5.81 -34.53 1.10
N ALA A 82 4.70 -35.07 1.63
CA ALA A 82 3.43 -34.37 1.65
C ALA A 82 3.50 -33.06 2.44
N LYS A 83 4.18 -33.07 3.59
CA LYS A 83 4.39 -31.85 4.39
C LYS A 83 5.23 -30.81 3.62
N ASN A 84 6.33 -31.23 2.99
CA ASN A 84 7.16 -30.34 2.20
C ASN A 84 6.37 -29.72 1.03
N LEU A 85 5.53 -30.50 0.35
CA LEU A 85 4.69 -30.00 -0.73
C LEU A 85 3.63 -28.99 -0.25
N GLU A 86 3.06 -29.19 0.94
CA GLU A 86 2.15 -28.22 1.56
C GLU A 86 2.86 -26.88 1.82
N ASP A 87 4.06 -26.94 2.39
CA ASP A 87 4.89 -25.75 2.66
C ASP A 87 5.27 -25.04 1.33
N GLU A 88 5.69 -25.79 0.31
CA GLU A 88 5.98 -25.25 -1.03
C GLU A 88 4.76 -24.59 -1.67
N TYR A 89 3.58 -25.17 -1.50
CA TYR A 89 2.33 -24.62 -2.00
C TYR A 89 1.95 -23.31 -1.30
N GLU A 90 2.14 -23.23 0.02
CA GLU A 90 1.92 -21.99 0.78
C GLU A 90 2.89 -20.89 0.32
N ILE A 91 4.19 -21.22 0.16
CA ILE A 91 5.18 -20.30 -0.40
C ILE A 91 4.76 -19.82 -1.79
N LEU A 92 4.24 -20.71 -2.64
CA LEU A 92 3.79 -20.35 -3.98
C LEU A 92 2.60 -19.38 -3.95
N LYS A 93 1.61 -19.61 -3.06
CA LYS A 93 0.50 -18.68 -2.84
C LYS A 93 0.99 -17.29 -2.41
N LEU A 94 1.93 -17.24 -1.47
CA LEU A 94 2.51 -15.99 -1.00
C LEU A 94 3.25 -15.25 -2.12
N LYS A 95 4.04 -15.96 -2.93
CA LYS A 95 4.72 -15.38 -4.10
C LYS A 95 3.73 -14.79 -5.11
N LEU A 96 2.63 -15.48 -5.39
CA LEU A 96 1.58 -14.98 -6.28
C LEU A 96 0.97 -13.67 -5.74
N LYS A 97 0.58 -13.66 -4.46
CA LYS A 97 0.01 -12.47 -3.82
C LYS A 97 1.00 -11.30 -3.80
N ASN A 98 2.28 -11.57 -3.59
CA ASN A 98 3.31 -10.55 -3.62
C ASN A 98 3.46 -9.94 -5.04
N LYS A 99 3.40 -10.77 -6.08
CA LYS A 99 3.39 -10.31 -7.48
C LYS A 99 2.16 -9.44 -7.79
N GLU A 100 0.97 -9.81 -7.31
CA GLU A 100 -0.23 -8.98 -7.47
C GLU A 100 -0.11 -7.63 -6.77
N LEU A 101 0.46 -7.61 -5.56
CA LEU A 101 0.73 -6.37 -4.82
C LEU A 101 1.73 -5.50 -5.57
N GLN A 102 2.79 -6.10 -6.12
CA GLN A 102 3.77 -5.35 -6.92
C GLN A 102 3.11 -4.70 -8.14
N VAL A 103 2.24 -5.41 -8.86
CA VAL A 103 1.49 -4.82 -9.99
C VAL A 103 0.61 -3.65 -9.54
N LYS A 104 -0.01 -3.72 -8.35
CA LYS A 104 -0.78 -2.61 -7.79
C LYS A 104 0.12 -1.42 -7.43
N ILE A 105 1.28 -1.67 -6.83
CA ILE A 105 2.27 -0.64 -6.51
C ILE A 105 2.72 0.06 -7.79
N ASP A 106 3.07 -0.69 -8.83
CA ASP A 106 3.52 -0.14 -10.11
C ASP A 106 2.43 0.71 -10.79
N ARG A 107 1.16 0.27 -10.73
CA ARG A 107 0.01 1.06 -11.22
C ARG A 107 -0.16 2.36 -10.43
N ASN A 108 -0.11 2.29 -9.10
CA ASN A 108 -0.22 3.46 -8.25
C ASN A 108 0.93 4.44 -8.48
N GLN A 109 2.15 3.93 -8.70
CA GLN A 109 3.31 4.75 -9.01
C GLN A 109 3.10 5.53 -10.31
N ARG A 110 2.67 4.85 -11.39
CA ARG A 110 2.35 5.52 -12.66
C ARG A 110 1.27 6.58 -12.50
N PHE A 111 0.19 6.25 -11.77
CA PHE A 111 -0.87 7.20 -11.47
C PHE A 111 -0.37 8.44 -10.72
N MET A 112 0.49 8.26 -9.72
CA MET A 112 1.10 9.36 -8.98
C MET A 112 2.03 10.21 -9.86
N ASP A 113 2.77 9.59 -10.79
CA ASP A 113 3.64 10.29 -11.73
C ASP A 113 2.83 11.12 -12.74
N ASP A 114 1.69 10.60 -13.20
CA ASP A 114 0.79 11.34 -14.09
C ASP A 114 0.15 12.53 -13.36
N LEU A 115 -0.31 12.35 -12.11
CA LEU A 115 -0.80 13.47 -11.29
C LEU A 115 0.26 14.55 -11.06
N ARG A 116 1.53 14.17 -10.90
CA ARG A 116 2.64 15.14 -10.78
C ARG A 116 2.82 15.93 -12.06
N LYS A 117 2.79 15.27 -13.23
CA LYS A 117 2.86 15.95 -14.52
C LYS A 117 1.69 16.90 -14.77
N GLU A 118 0.47 16.49 -14.41
CA GLU A 118 -0.72 17.34 -14.51
C GLU A 118 -0.61 18.56 -13.59
N LEU A 119 -0.10 18.38 -12.37
CA LEU A 119 0.16 19.47 -11.44
C LEU A 119 1.21 20.44 -11.99
N ASP A 120 2.34 19.93 -12.49
CA ASP A 120 3.40 20.76 -13.06
C ASP A 120 2.90 21.55 -14.28
N SER A 121 2.12 20.90 -15.16
CA SER A 121 1.49 21.54 -16.31
C SER A 121 0.51 22.63 -15.89
N SER A 122 -0.26 22.41 -14.82
CA SER A 122 -1.19 23.39 -14.27
C SER A 122 -0.45 24.58 -13.66
N ILE A 123 0.64 24.34 -12.94
CA ILE A 123 1.51 25.39 -12.37
C ILE A 123 2.09 26.24 -13.51
N GLU A 124 2.62 25.61 -14.56
CA GLU A 124 3.18 26.31 -15.71
C GLU A 124 2.11 27.12 -16.47
N SER A 125 0.91 26.57 -16.64
CA SER A 125 -0.21 27.30 -17.24
C SER A 125 -0.62 28.51 -16.40
N LEU A 126 -0.64 28.38 -15.07
CA LEU A 126 -1.01 29.48 -14.16
C LEU A 126 0.07 30.55 -14.10
N SER A 127 1.35 30.18 -14.15
CA SER A 127 2.46 31.15 -14.12
C SER A 127 2.51 32.01 -15.38
N LYS A 128 2.08 31.46 -16.53
CA LYS A 128 1.98 32.15 -17.82
C LYS A 128 0.74 33.05 -17.96
N GLN A 129 -0.27 32.94 -17.08
CA GLN A 129 -1.41 33.86 -17.12
C GLN A 129 -0.99 35.25 -16.65
N SER A 130 -1.49 36.29 -17.31
CA SER A 130 -1.34 37.67 -16.84
C SER A 130 -2.70 38.19 -16.38
N PRO A 131 -2.82 38.67 -15.12
CA PRO A 131 -1.84 38.62 -14.04
C PRO A 131 -1.76 37.22 -13.41
N ASN A 132 -0.55 36.82 -13.01
CA ASN A 132 -0.31 35.60 -12.22
C ASN A 132 -0.32 35.93 -10.72
N PRO A 133 -0.34 34.91 -9.83
CA PRO A 133 -0.37 35.12 -8.38
C PRO A 133 0.74 36.02 -7.81
N ASP A 134 1.86 36.16 -8.53
CA ASP A 134 3.00 36.97 -8.08
C ASP A 134 2.93 38.43 -8.60
N SER A 135 2.23 38.67 -9.72
CA SER A 135 2.06 39.99 -10.35
C SER A 135 0.70 40.64 -10.09
N ILE A 136 -0.26 39.90 -9.50
CA ILE A 136 -1.63 40.38 -9.29
C ILE A 136 -1.70 41.62 -8.39
N GLU A 137 -0.85 41.71 -7.36
CA GLU A 137 -0.80 42.88 -6.47
C GLU A 137 -0.28 44.14 -7.19
N GLU A 138 0.74 43.99 -8.04
CA GLU A 138 1.25 45.09 -8.86
C GLU A 138 0.21 45.54 -9.89
N CYS A 139 -0.51 44.61 -10.50
CA CYS A 139 -1.58 44.89 -11.45
C CYS A 139 -2.73 45.65 -10.77
N ILE A 140 -3.15 45.25 -9.56
CA ILE A 140 -4.14 45.97 -8.74
C ILE A 140 -3.65 47.39 -8.41
N LYS A 141 -2.37 47.55 -8.04
CA LYS A 141 -1.79 48.86 -7.72
C LYS A 141 -1.82 49.79 -8.94
N GLN A 142 -1.45 49.29 -10.12
CA GLN A 142 -1.52 50.05 -11.37
C GLN A 142 -2.97 50.41 -11.73
N MET A 143 -3.90 49.47 -11.56
CA MET A 143 -5.32 49.73 -11.83
C MET A 143 -5.90 50.80 -10.90
N ARG A 144 -5.60 50.75 -9.60
CA ARG A 144 -5.98 51.80 -8.63
C ARG A 144 -5.47 53.18 -9.02
N GLN A 145 -4.21 53.26 -9.43
CA GLN A 145 -3.62 54.52 -9.88
C GLN A 145 -4.34 55.04 -11.14
N LYS A 146 -4.68 54.14 -12.07
CA LYS A 146 -5.46 54.48 -13.26
C LYS A 146 -6.85 55.00 -12.88
N VAL A 147 -7.60 54.28 -12.04
CA VAL A 147 -8.92 54.72 -11.54
C VAL A 147 -8.82 56.10 -10.89
N ALA A 148 -7.87 56.32 -9.98
CA ALA A 148 -7.66 57.60 -9.31
C ALA A 148 -7.40 58.76 -10.31
N SER A 149 -6.56 58.52 -11.33
CA SER A 149 -6.29 59.53 -12.36
C SER A 149 -7.52 59.89 -13.20
N TYR A 150 -8.34 58.90 -13.55
CA TYR A 150 -9.58 59.12 -14.30
C TYR A 150 -10.63 59.81 -13.44
N GLU A 151 -10.72 59.50 -12.15
CA GLU A 151 -11.63 60.18 -11.22
C GLU A 151 -11.24 61.65 -11.04
N GLU A 152 -9.95 61.95 -10.91
CA GLU A 152 -9.47 63.33 -10.81
C GLU A 152 -9.73 64.11 -12.12
N SER A 153 -9.49 63.48 -13.28
CA SER A 153 -9.79 64.06 -14.59
C SER A 153 -11.29 64.35 -14.75
N TYR A 154 -12.14 63.39 -14.38
CA TYR A 154 -13.59 63.53 -14.42
C TYR A 154 -14.07 64.64 -13.47
N LYS A 155 -13.56 64.70 -12.23
CA LYS A 155 -13.86 65.79 -11.27
C LYS A 155 -13.45 67.16 -11.81
N LYS A 156 -12.28 67.27 -12.44
CA LYS A 156 -11.83 68.52 -13.07
C LYS A 156 -12.73 68.91 -14.24
N ALA A 157 -13.16 67.95 -15.05
CA ALA A 157 -14.08 68.19 -16.16
C ALA A 157 -15.46 68.65 -15.67
N THR A 158 -16.06 67.95 -14.70
CA THR A 158 -17.36 68.32 -14.12
C THR A 158 -17.30 69.70 -13.46
N MET A 159 -16.23 70.05 -12.74
CA MET A 159 -16.04 71.40 -12.19
C MET A 159 -15.98 72.50 -13.25
N LYS A 160 -15.46 72.21 -14.45
CA LYS A 160 -15.46 73.19 -15.56
C LYS A 160 -16.86 73.39 -16.11
N PHE A 161 -17.64 72.32 -16.26
CA PHE A 161 -19.03 72.40 -16.75
C PHE A 161 -19.98 73.02 -15.73
N SER A 162 -19.78 72.76 -14.44
CA SER A 162 -20.58 73.40 -13.38
C SER A 162 -20.32 74.90 -13.29
N LYS A 163 -19.06 75.35 -13.48
CA LYS A 163 -18.71 76.79 -13.61
C LYS A 163 -19.36 77.45 -14.82
N LEU A 164 -19.67 76.70 -15.87
CA LEU A 164 -20.37 77.15 -17.07
C LEU A 164 -21.91 77.05 -16.92
N SER A 165 -22.41 76.68 -15.74
CA SER A 165 -23.84 76.48 -15.45
C SER A 165 -24.52 75.48 -16.38
N VAL A 166 -23.78 74.50 -16.91
CA VAL A 166 -24.35 73.43 -17.73
C VAL A 166 -25.06 72.43 -16.81
N PRO A 167 -26.37 72.17 -17.00
CA PRO A 167 -27.09 71.17 -16.22
C PRO A 167 -26.57 69.75 -16.47
N ASP A 168 -26.58 68.91 -15.43
CA ASP A 168 -26.15 67.51 -15.52
C ASP A 168 -26.94 66.68 -16.56
N SER A 169 -28.19 67.09 -16.86
CA SER A 169 -29.04 66.46 -17.88
C SER A 169 -28.58 66.69 -19.33
N VAL A 170 -27.68 67.65 -19.57
CA VAL A 170 -27.16 68.01 -20.90
C VAL A 170 -25.63 67.81 -20.95
N LEU A 171 -25.14 66.86 -20.15
CA LEU A 171 -23.72 66.53 -20.12
C LEU A 171 -23.21 66.16 -21.52
N PRO A 172 -22.07 66.73 -21.95
CA PRO A 172 -21.50 66.39 -23.25
C PRO A 172 -21.24 64.89 -23.36
N LYS A 173 -21.46 64.32 -24.55
CA LYS A 173 -21.22 62.89 -24.83
C LYS A 173 -19.83 62.41 -24.40
N SER A 174 -18.82 63.30 -24.45
CA SER A 174 -17.46 63.02 -23.99
C SER A 174 -17.37 62.77 -22.48
N LEU A 175 -18.13 63.50 -21.65
CA LEU A 175 -18.15 63.33 -20.20
C LEU A 175 -18.96 62.10 -19.78
N GLN A 176 -20.04 61.82 -20.52
CA GLN A 176 -20.82 60.59 -20.35
C GLN A 176 -20.00 59.34 -20.71
N ALA A 177 -19.19 59.40 -21.77
CA ALA A 177 -18.25 58.34 -22.13
C ALA A 177 -17.17 58.14 -21.05
N GLN A 178 -16.62 59.22 -20.48
CA GLN A 178 -15.66 59.14 -19.37
C GLN A 178 -16.27 58.51 -18.12
N LEU A 179 -17.53 58.81 -17.80
CA LEU A 179 -18.26 58.18 -16.70
C LEU A 179 -18.39 56.67 -16.92
N ALA A 180 -18.79 56.25 -18.12
CA ALA A 180 -18.89 54.83 -18.48
C ALA A 180 -17.54 54.11 -18.40
N THR A 181 -16.45 54.74 -18.88
CA THR A 181 -15.09 54.20 -18.73
C THR A 181 -14.68 54.08 -17.27
N LEU A 182 -15.02 55.05 -16.42
CA LEU A 182 -14.76 55.00 -14.98
C LEU A 182 -15.51 53.86 -14.29
N ALA A 183 -16.76 53.63 -14.65
CA ALA A 183 -17.55 52.52 -14.12
C ALA A 183 -16.91 51.18 -14.48
N SER A 184 -16.53 50.99 -15.75
CA SER A 184 -15.84 49.78 -16.23
C SER A 184 -14.49 49.56 -15.53
N LEU A 185 -13.68 50.60 -15.34
CA LEU A 185 -12.40 50.47 -14.64
C LEU A 185 -12.57 50.09 -13.15
N ARG A 186 -13.63 50.59 -12.49
CA ARG A 186 -13.94 50.20 -11.11
C ARG A 186 -14.41 48.76 -11.00
N GLU A 187 -15.23 48.29 -11.94
CA GLU A 187 -15.63 46.88 -12.01
C GLU A 187 -14.41 45.97 -12.21
N GLU A 188 -13.50 46.33 -13.13
CA GLU A 188 -12.24 45.60 -13.31
C GLU A 188 -11.40 45.59 -12.03
N GLU A 189 -11.26 46.71 -11.31
CA GLU A 189 -10.54 46.75 -10.03
C GLU A 189 -11.14 45.78 -9.00
N THR A 190 -12.47 45.75 -8.88
CA THR A 190 -13.16 44.84 -7.95
C THR A 190 -12.94 43.38 -8.31
N MET A 191 -12.96 43.03 -9.60
CA MET A 191 -12.67 41.68 -10.08
C MET A 191 -11.25 41.25 -9.73
N TRP A 192 -10.26 42.11 -9.99
CA TRP A 192 -8.86 41.81 -9.67
C TRP A 192 -8.63 41.65 -8.17
N LYS A 193 -9.28 42.49 -7.36
CA LYS A 193 -9.22 42.40 -5.91
C LYS A 193 -9.79 41.08 -5.39
N GLN A 194 -10.97 40.69 -5.88
CA GLN A 194 -11.57 39.40 -5.52
C GLN A 194 -10.65 38.22 -5.88
N ARG A 195 -10.06 38.26 -7.07
CA ARG A 195 -9.11 37.23 -7.51
C ARG A 195 -7.84 37.17 -6.64
N ALA A 196 -7.35 38.31 -6.15
CA ALA A 196 -6.22 38.33 -5.22
C ALA A 196 -6.59 37.78 -3.83
N ASP A 197 -7.79 38.08 -3.35
CA ASP A 197 -8.31 37.54 -2.09
C ASP A 197 -8.43 35.99 -2.17
N ASP A 198 -8.87 35.44 -3.31
CA ASP A 198 -8.91 33.99 -3.56
C ASP A 198 -7.50 33.36 -3.54
N VAL A 199 -6.51 34.02 -4.14
CA VAL A 199 -5.10 33.58 -4.12
C VAL A 199 -4.55 33.60 -2.68
N LEU A 200 -4.88 34.61 -1.88
CA LEU A 200 -4.47 34.67 -0.48
C LEU A 200 -5.13 33.57 0.35
N PHE A 201 -6.43 33.33 0.16
CA PHE A 201 -7.17 32.28 0.84
C PHE A 201 -6.57 30.89 0.56
N THR A 202 -6.28 30.60 -0.71
CA THR A 202 -5.66 29.31 -1.10
C THR A 202 -4.25 29.14 -0.53
N ARG A 203 -3.44 30.21 -0.48
CA ARG A 203 -2.12 30.20 0.20
C ARG A 203 -2.26 29.89 1.70
N GLN A 204 -3.20 30.53 2.38
CA GLN A 204 -3.46 30.30 3.81
C GLN A 204 -3.94 28.87 4.09
N ALA A 205 -4.85 28.35 3.26
CA ALA A 205 -5.33 26.98 3.37
C ALA A 205 -4.17 25.97 3.21
N ARG A 206 -3.34 26.15 2.18
CA ARG A 206 -2.14 25.32 1.95
C ARG A 206 -1.22 25.32 3.17
N ASP A 207 -0.94 26.49 3.73
CA ASP A 207 -0.03 26.61 4.87
C ASP A 207 -0.63 25.97 6.13
N ALA A 208 -1.95 26.07 6.33
CA ALA A 208 -2.66 25.38 7.40
C ALA A 208 -2.58 23.84 7.26
N PHE A 209 -2.70 23.30 6.05
CA PHE A 209 -2.52 21.87 5.80
C PHE A 209 -1.09 21.40 6.06
N ARG A 210 -0.08 22.21 5.71
CA ARG A 210 1.34 21.87 5.96
C ARG A 210 1.69 21.80 7.44
N ARG A 211 1.10 22.64 8.29
CA ARG A 211 1.35 22.65 9.74
C ARG A 211 0.69 21.50 10.51
N ARG A 212 -0.25 20.78 9.87
CA ARG A 212 -0.98 19.66 10.49
C ARG A 212 -0.39 18.27 10.16
N LYS A 213 0.63 18.22 9.30
CA LYS A 213 1.47 17.05 9.06
C LYS A 213 2.70 17.10 9.95
#